data_AF-A0A2R7LL22-F1
#
_entry.id   AF-A0A2R7LL22-F1
#
_cell.length_a   1.000
_cell.length_b   1.000
_cell.length_c   1.000
_cell.angle_alpha   90.00
_cell.angle_beta   90.00
_cell.angle_gamma   90.00
#
_symmetry.space_group_name_H-M   'P 1'
#
loop_
_entity.id
_entity.type
_entity.pdbx_description
1 polymer ?
#
loop_
_entity_poly.entity_id
_entity_poly.type
_entity_poly.pdbx_seq_one_letter_code
_entity_poly.pdbx_strand_id
1 'polypeptide(L)'
;MSNFKKIVPFIYPYKKYAYLNIFFNVLYALFSTLSFVALIPMLQVLFDKTKENRIKPVFQGILELPKYGEDYLSYYITTTKGTHESGYILSVMVAIIISIFLLKNLADYLAMFFINFLRNGVLRDMRNALYKKTLELPLAFYSEKRKGDVISRISADVNEVQNSFLAILELIVKEPLTIIFT
;
A
#
# COMPACT_ATOMS: atom_id res chain seq x y z
N MET A 1 -0.10 -8.72 27.75
CA MET A 1 -0.92 -8.29 26.58
C MET A 1 -1.81 -7.04 26.83
N SER A 2 -1.89 -6.47 28.04
CA SER A 2 -2.78 -5.33 28.37
C SER A 2 -2.33 -3.94 27.84
N ASN A 3 -1.03 -3.75 27.54
CA ASN A 3 -0.48 -2.41 27.28
C ASN A 3 -0.70 -1.84 25.86
N PHE A 4 -1.07 -2.65 24.86
CA PHE A 4 -1.30 -2.19 23.48
C PHE A 4 -2.49 -1.24 23.34
N LYS A 5 -3.53 -1.44 24.19
CA LYS A 5 -4.71 -0.56 24.21
C LYS A 5 -4.36 0.89 24.57
N LYS A 6 -3.25 1.12 25.27
CA LYS A 6 -2.80 2.48 25.65
C LYS A 6 -2.26 3.27 24.46
N ILE A 7 -2.03 2.63 23.32
CA ILE A 7 -1.43 3.27 22.14
C ILE A 7 -2.43 3.58 21.03
N VAL A 8 -3.58 2.91 21.04
CA VAL A 8 -4.73 3.20 20.17
C VAL A 8 -5.15 4.69 20.17
N PRO A 9 -5.11 5.43 21.31
CA PRO A 9 -5.45 6.85 21.32
C PRO A 9 -4.56 7.72 20.42
N PHE A 10 -3.29 7.33 20.23
CA PHE A 10 -2.36 8.08 19.38
C PHE A 10 -2.59 7.81 17.89
N ILE A 11 -3.18 6.67 17.52
CA ILE A 11 -3.49 6.30 16.13
C ILE A 11 -4.79 6.95 15.66
N TYR A 12 -5.77 7.12 16.56
CA TYR A 12 -7.11 7.61 16.24
C TYR A 12 -7.16 8.96 15.48
N PRO A 13 -6.34 9.98 15.79
CA PRO A 13 -6.29 11.24 15.03
C PRO A 13 -5.90 11.03 13.56
N TYR A 14 -5.11 10.00 13.28
CA TYR A 14 -4.57 9.70 11.96
C TYR A 14 -5.39 8.67 11.18
N LYS A 15 -6.60 8.31 11.64
CA LYS A 15 -7.46 7.30 10.99
C LYS A 15 -7.68 7.55 9.49
N LYS A 16 -7.79 8.82 9.05
CA LYS A 16 -7.94 9.19 7.64
C LYS A 16 -6.76 8.69 6.79
N TYR A 17 -5.53 8.80 7.31
CA TYR A 17 -4.33 8.34 6.64
C TYR A 17 -4.25 6.82 6.59
N ALA A 18 -4.73 6.12 7.63
CA ALA A 18 -4.89 4.67 7.59
C ALA A 18 -5.88 4.23 6.50
N TYR A 19 -7.06 4.84 6.43
CA TYR A 19 -8.06 4.53 5.39
C TYR A 19 -7.53 4.82 3.98
N LEU A 20 -6.84 5.95 3.78
CA LEU A 20 -6.23 6.26 2.48
C LEU A 20 -5.15 5.24 2.12
N ASN A 21 -4.29 4.87 3.06
CA ASN A 21 -3.30 3.82 2.83
C ASN A 21 -3.96 2.49 2.41
N ILE A 22 -5.03 2.07 3.09
CA ILE A 22 -5.80 0.88 2.72
C ILE A 22 -6.35 1.00 1.30
N PHE A 23 -6.98 2.13 0.99
CA PHE A 23 -7.54 2.39 -0.34
C PHE A 23 -6.49 2.32 -1.45
N PHE A 24 -5.32 2.94 -1.26
CA PHE A 24 -4.24 2.91 -2.24
C PHE A 24 -3.57 1.53 -2.35
N ASN A 25 -3.52 0.75 -1.27
CA ASN A 25 -3.08 -0.65 -1.34
C ASN A 25 -4.05 -1.53 -2.15
N VAL A 26 -5.36 -1.35 -1.97
CA VAL A 26 -6.38 -2.04 -2.79
C VAL A 26 -6.20 -1.69 -4.26
N LEU A 27 -6.00 -0.40 -4.55
CA LEU A 27 -5.79 0.09 -5.90
C LEU A 27 -4.48 -0.44 -6.51
N TYR A 28 -3.40 -0.49 -5.73
CA TYR A 28 -2.14 -1.12 -6.12
C TYR A 28 -2.35 -2.59 -6.50
N ALA A 29 -3.05 -3.35 -5.67
CA ALA A 29 -3.33 -4.76 -5.92
C ALA A 29 -4.10 -4.96 -7.21
N LEU A 30 -5.15 -4.16 -7.41
CA LEU A 30 -5.95 -4.17 -8.63
C LEU A 30 -5.08 -3.90 -9.87
N PHE A 31 -4.24 -2.87 -9.85
CA PHE A 31 -3.34 -2.58 -10.97
C PHE A 31 -2.24 -3.63 -11.13
N SER A 32 -1.76 -4.24 -10.05
CA SER A 32 -0.81 -5.34 -10.08
C SER A 32 -1.40 -6.56 -10.79
N THR A 33 -2.62 -6.97 -10.43
CA THR A 33 -3.32 -8.06 -11.09
C THR A 33 -3.61 -7.75 -12.56
N LEU A 34 -4.13 -6.55 -12.87
CA LEU A 34 -4.38 -6.13 -14.26
C LEU A 34 -3.09 -6.12 -15.09
N SER A 35 -1.97 -5.69 -14.50
CA SER A 35 -0.66 -5.72 -15.15
C SER A 35 -0.23 -7.14 -15.53
N PHE A 36 -0.46 -8.14 -14.66
CA PHE A 36 -0.16 -9.54 -14.97
C PHE A 36 -1.11 -10.10 -16.03
N VAL A 37 -2.41 -9.82 -15.92
CA VAL A 37 -3.41 -10.27 -16.90
C VAL A 37 -3.14 -9.68 -18.28
N ALA A 38 -2.74 -8.41 -18.36
CA ALA A 38 -2.42 -7.74 -19.62
C ALA A 38 -1.15 -8.26 -20.31
N LEU A 39 -0.23 -8.90 -19.58
CA LEU A 39 0.96 -9.54 -20.18
C LEU A 39 0.60 -10.76 -21.02
N ILE A 40 -0.40 -11.55 -20.62
CA ILE A 40 -0.83 -12.76 -21.33
C ILE A 40 -1.21 -12.47 -22.80
N PRO A 41 -2.16 -11.54 -23.10
CA PRO A 41 -2.53 -11.25 -24.48
C PRO A 41 -1.37 -10.60 -25.25
N MET A 42 -0.46 -9.88 -24.59
CA MET A 42 0.72 -9.31 -25.25
C MET A 42 1.65 -10.41 -25.75
N LEU A 43 1.94 -11.41 -24.91
CA LEU A 43 2.71 -12.58 -25.30
C LEU A 43 1.98 -13.38 -26.40
N GLN A 44 0.66 -13.50 -26.31
CA GLN A 44 -0.13 -14.17 -27.36
C GLN A 44 -0.06 -13.44 -28.70
N VAL A 45 -0.02 -12.11 -28.72
CA VAL A 45 0.19 -11.34 -29.97
C VAL A 45 1.60 -11.53 -30.50
N LEU A 46 2.61 -11.49 -29.62
CA LEU A 46 4.01 -11.69 -29.99
C LEU A 46 4.29 -13.08 -30.58
N PHE A 47 3.64 -14.13 -30.05
CA PHE A 47 3.78 -15.51 -30.52
C PHE A 47 2.68 -15.94 -31.53
N ASP A 48 1.83 -15.01 -31.95
CA ASP A 48 0.68 -15.23 -32.84
C ASP A 48 -0.27 -16.37 -32.39
N LYS A 49 -0.47 -16.50 -31.08
CA LYS A 49 -1.37 -17.46 -30.42
C LYS A 49 -2.66 -16.81 -29.89
N THR A 50 -3.06 -15.67 -30.46
CA THR A 50 -4.24 -14.93 -29.99
C THR A 50 -5.50 -15.79 -30.17
N LYS A 51 -6.25 -16.03 -29.09
CA LYS A 51 -7.59 -16.63 -29.21
C LYS A 51 -8.50 -15.65 -29.96
N GLU A 52 -9.03 -16.06 -31.12
CA GLU A 52 -10.01 -15.25 -31.85
C GLU A 52 -11.32 -15.20 -31.07
N ASN A 53 -11.49 -14.14 -30.26
CA ASN A 53 -12.74 -13.92 -29.53
C ASN A 53 -13.53 -12.81 -30.24
N ARG A 54 -14.56 -13.20 -31.01
CA ARG A 54 -15.41 -12.26 -31.78
C ARG A 54 -16.63 -11.78 -31.00
N ILE A 55 -16.78 -12.20 -29.75
CA ILE A 55 -17.94 -11.88 -28.91
C ILE A 55 -17.53 -10.77 -27.93
N LYS A 56 -18.29 -9.67 -27.89
CA LYS A 56 -18.08 -8.59 -26.92
C LYS A 56 -18.38 -9.13 -25.51
N PRO A 57 -17.43 -9.07 -24.57
CA PRO A 57 -17.66 -9.55 -23.22
C PRO A 57 -18.73 -8.70 -22.52
N VAL A 58 -19.57 -9.35 -21.72
CA VAL A 58 -20.58 -8.70 -20.89
C VAL A 58 -20.01 -8.54 -19.48
N PHE A 59 -20.19 -7.37 -18.88
CA PHE A 59 -19.76 -7.12 -17.50
C PHE A 59 -20.67 -7.87 -16.52
N GLN A 60 -20.16 -8.95 -15.92
CA GLN A 60 -20.93 -9.82 -15.01
C GLN A 60 -20.68 -9.52 -13.52
N GLY A 61 -19.68 -8.70 -13.17
CA GLY A 61 -19.45 -8.24 -11.79
C GLY A 61 -18.02 -7.86 -11.46
N ILE A 62 -17.78 -7.43 -10.21
CA ILE A 62 -16.47 -6.97 -9.72
C ILE A 62 -15.46 -8.12 -9.61
N LEU A 63 -15.90 -9.36 -9.36
CA LEU A 63 -15.00 -10.52 -9.34
C LEU A 63 -14.51 -10.92 -10.74
N GLU A 64 -15.29 -10.67 -11.78
CA GLU A 64 -14.95 -11.04 -13.16
C GLU A 64 -14.21 -9.94 -13.93
N LEU A 65 -13.90 -8.83 -13.26
CA LEU A 65 -13.15 -7.71 -13.82
C LEU A 65 -11.85 -8.11 -14.53
N PRO A 66 -11.03 -9.03 -13.97
CA PRO A 66 -9.82 -9.52 -14.65
C PRO A 66 -10.13 -10.23 -15.97
N LYS A 67 -11.13 -11.11 -15.97
CA LYS A 67 -11.54 -11.89 -17.14
C LYS A 67 -12.19 -11.02 -18.22
N TYR A 68 -13.03 -10.07 -17.81
CA TYR A 68 -13.61 -9.06 -18.70
C TYR A 68 -12.51 -8.23 -19.39
N GLY A 69 -11.46 -7.85 -18.66
CA GLY A 69 -10.30 -7.15 -19.21
C GLY A 69 -9.56 -7.98 -20.25
N GLU A 70 -9.29 -9.25 -19.97
CA GLU A 70 -8.68 -10.20 -20.92
C GLU A 70 -9.53 -10.34 -22.19
N ASP A 71 -10.82 -10.64 -22.04
CA ASP A 71 -11.74 -10.83 -23.17
C ASP A 71 -11.91 -9.55 -24.00
N TYR A 72 -11.90 -8.38 -23.36
CA TYR A 72 -12.02 -7.10 -24.06
C TYR A 72 -10.77 -6.80 -24.89
N LEU A 73 -9.58 -7.06 -24.33
CA LEU A 73 -8.32 -6.92 -25.06
C LEU A 73 -8.25 -7.92 -26.23
N SER A 74 -8.64 -9.17 -26.02
CA SER A 74 -8.71 -10.18 -27.10
C SER A 74 -9.71 -9.82 -28.20
N TYR A 75 -10.87 -9.26 -27.85
CA TYR A 75 -11.85 -8.75 -28.81
C TYR A 75 -11.29 -7.58 -29.64
N TYR A 76 -10.62 -6.63 -28.98
CA TYR A 76 -9.97 -5.50 -29.65
C TYR A 76 -8.89 -5.97 -30.64
N ILE A 77 -8.06 -6.95 -30.24
CA ILE A 77 -7.04 -7.54 -31.11
C ILE A 77 -7.67 -8.23 -32.32
N THR A 78 -8.69 -9.08 -32.10
CA THR A 78 -9.35 -9.84 -33.18
C THR A 78 -10.02 -8.91 -34.21
N THR A 79 -10.60 -7.80 -33.75
CA THR A 79 -11.23 -6.81 -34.63
C THR A 79 -10.19 -5.99 -35.41
N THR A 80 -9.04 -5.68 -34.79
CA THR A 80 -8.02 -4.80 -35.38
C THR A 80 -7.02 -5.56 -36.28
N LYS A 81 -6.86 -6.88 -36.09
CA LYS A 81 -6.00 -7.74 -36.94
C LYS A 81 -6.36 -7.67 -38.44
N GLY A 82 -7.61 -7.31 -38.79
CA GLY A 82 -8.05 -7.20 -40.18
C GLY A 82 -7.70 -5.88 -40.89
N THR A 83 -7.27 -4.84 -40.16
CA THR A 83 -7.07 -3.49 -40.72
C THR A 83 -5.69 -2.90 -40.47
N HIS A 84 -4.92 -3.40 -39.51
CA HIS A 84 -3.61 -2.84 -39.11
C HIS A 84 -2.54 -3.93 -39.01
N GLU A 85 -1.29 -3.58 -39.34
CA GLU A 85 -0.13 -4.49 -39.17
C GLU A 85 0.06 -4.91 -37.71
N SER A 86 0.54 -6.14 -37.49
CA SER A 86 0.80 -6.72 -36.16
C SER A 86 1.63 -5.80 -35.24
N GLY A 87 2.55 -5.02 -35.81
CA GLY A 87 3.37 -4.04 -35.08
C GLY A 87 2.58 -2.90 -34.42
N TYR A 88 1.47 -2.46 -35.01
CA TYR A 88 0.61 -1.42 -34.41
C TYR A 88 -0.15 -1.95 -33.19
N ILE A 89 -0.65 -3.17 -33.27
CA ILE A 89 -1.35 -3.81 -32.15
C ILE A 89 -0.38 -3.97 -30.98
N LEU A 90 0.85 -4.42 -31.24
CA LEU A 90 1.87 -4.57 -30.21
C LEU A 90 2.23 -3.24 -29.54
N SER A 91 2.40 -2.15 -30.30
CA SER A 91 2.75 -0.85 -29.73
C SER A 91 1.63 -0.27 -28.84
N VAL A 92 0.36 -0.44 -29.22
CA VAL A 92 -0.80 -0.06 -28.39
C VAL A 92 -0.82 -0.87 -27.09
N MET A 93 -0.56 -2.18 -27.15
CA MET A 93 -0.50 -3.01 -25.94
C MET A 93 0.63 -2.60 -25.00
N VAL A 94 1.82 -2.33 -25.54
CA VAL A 94 2.95 -1.85 -24.75
C VAL A 94 2.60 -0.52 -24.08
N ALA A 95 1.97 0.41 -24.78
CA ALA A 95 1.53 1.68 -24.21
C ALA A 95 0.51 1.51 -23.06
N ILE A 96 -0.45 0.58 -23.22
CA ILE A 96 -1.42 0.23 -22.16
C ILE A 96 -0.69 -0.37 -20.94
N ILE A 97 0.21 -1.32 -21.17
CA ILE A 97 0.98 -1.98 -20.09
C ILE A 97 1.80 -0.94 -19.33
N ILE A 98 2.55 -0.09 -20.03
CA ILE A 98 3.34 0.98 -19.39
C ILE A 98 2.43 1.89 -18.55
N SER A 99 1.26 2.25 -19.06
CA SER A 99 0.29 3.09 -18.33
C SER A 99 -0.20 2.41 -17.06
N ILE A 100 -0.54 1.11 -17.11
CA ILE A 100 -0.96 0.33 -15.93
C ILE A 100 0.19 0.23 -14.92
N PHE A 101 1.42 -0.01 -15.37
CA PHE A 101 2.59 -0.05 -14.50
C PHE A 101 2.85 1.30 -13.82
N LEU A 102 2.68 2.42 -14.53
CA LEU A 102 2.80 3.75 -13.94
C LEU A 102 1.74 3.97 -12.86
N LEU A 103 0.48 3.61 -13.13
CA LEU A 103 -0.61 3.71 -12.15
C LEU A 103 -0.40 2.80 -10.94
N LYS A 104 0.11 1.58 -11.16
CA LYS A 104 0.51 0.64 -10.09
C LYS A 104 1.56 1.28 -9.17
N ASN A 105 2.65 1.79 -9.74
CA ASN A 105 3.73 2.39 -8.95
C ASN A 105 3.28 3.67 -8.24
N LEU A 106 2.41 4.47 -8.88
CA LEU A 106 1.84 5.66 -8.25
C LEU A 106 0.95 5.28 -7.05
N ALA A 107 0.12 4.24 -7.19
CA ALA A 107 -0.70 3.74 -6.09
C ALA A 107 0.16 3.24 -4.92
N ASP A 108 1.23 2.49 -5.21
CA ASP A 108 2.18 2.03 -4.20
C ASP A 108 2.87 3.19 -3.48
N TYR A 109 3.36 4.18 -4.24
CA TYR A 109 3.97 5.38 -3.70
C TYR A 109 3.00 6.14 -2.78
N LEU A 110 1.75 6.31 -3.21
CA LEU A 110 0.73 6.99 -2.41
C LEU A 110 0.40 6.19 -1.15
N ALA A 111 0.28 4.86 -1.24
CA ALA A 111 0.12 4.01 -0.08
C ALA A 111 1.28 4.24 0.91
N MET A 112 2.52 4.19 0.44
CA MET A 112 3.72 4.42 1.25
C MET A 112 3.75 5.83 1.86
N PHE A 113 3.32 6.85 1.13
CA PHE A 113 3.22 8.22 1.61
C PHE A 113 2.25 8.33 2.80
N PHE A 114 1.04 7.78 2.68
CA PHE A 114 0.02 7.89 3.74
C PHE A 114 0.40 7.11 5.00
N ILE A 115 0.98 5.91 4.86
CA ILE A 115 1.46 5.16 6.04
C ILE A 115 2.63 5.86 6.72
N ASN A 116 3.57 6.42 5.96
CA ASN A 116 4.69 7.17 6.53
C ASN A 116 4.24 8.45 7.23
N PHE A 117 3.23 9.14 6.69
CA PHE A 117 2.66 10.32 7.33
C PHE A 117 2.00 9.95 8.67
N LEU A 118 1.20 8.88 8.68
CA LEU A 118 0.61 8.34 9.92
C LEU A 118 1.70 7.95 10.91
N ARG A 119 2.71 7.18 10.46
CA ARG A 119 3.83 6.71 11.28
C ARG A 119 4.55 7.86 11.98
N ASN A 120 4.93 8.89 11.23
CA ASN A 120 5.64 10.05 11.77
C ASN A 120 4.75 10.92 12.64
N GLY A 121 3.47 11.05 12.31
CA GLY A 121 2.50 11.78 13.12
C GLY A 121 2.29 11.15 14.49
N VAL A 122 2.01 9.85 14.54
CA VAL A 122 1.85 9.10 15.78
C VAL A 122 3.13 9.16 16.61
N LEU A 123 4.30 9.03 15.97
CA LEU A 123 5.59 9.15 16.64
C LEU A 123 5.79 10.51 17.31
N ARG A 124 5.45 11.60 16.61
CA ARG A 124 5.54 12.96 17.15
C ARG A 124 4.67 13.12 18.39
N ASP A 125 3.43 12.64 18.34
CA ASP A 125 2.49 12.80 19.45
C ASP A 125 2.91 11.98 20.67
N MET A 126 3.46 10.78 20.46
CA MET A 126 4.06 9.98 21.53
C MET A 126 5.26 10.68 22.17
N ARG A 127 6.16 11.24 21.35
CA ARG A 127 7.31 12.02 21.86
C ARG A 127 6.85 13.20 22.70
N ASN A 128 5.84 13.94 22.25
CA ASN A 128 5.29 15.08 22.98
C ASN A 128 4.66 14.66 24.32
N ALA A 129 3.92 13.56 24.35
CA ALA A 129 3.31 13.04 25.57
C ALA A 129 4.36 12.58 26.60
N LEU A 130 5.40 11.87 26.15
CA LEU A 130 6.50 11.42 27.01
C LEU A 130 7.33 12.59 27.53
N TYR A 131 7.61 13.57 26.67
CA TYR A 131 8.33 14.78 27.07
C TYR A 131 7.56 15.58 28.12
N LYS A 132 6.27 15.83 27.89
CA LYS A 132 5.41 16.52 28.86
C LYS A 132 5.36 15.79 30.20
N LYS A 133 5.18 14.46 30.18
CA LYS A 133 5.12 13.68 31.42
C LYS A 133 6.42 13.72 32.20
N THR A 134 7.56 13.72 31.51
CA THR A 134 8.88 13.86 32.13
C THR A 134 8.99 15.19 32.85
N LEU A 135 8.63 16.30 32.20
CA LEU A 135 8.72 17.63 32.80
C LEU A 135 7.79 17.84 34.01
N GLU A 136 6.66 17.15 34.07
CA GLU A 136 5.69 17.25 35.18
C GLU A 136 6.05 16.40 36.41
N LEU A 137 7.15 15.64 36.39
CA LEU A 137 7.55 14.81 37.53
C LEU A 137 8.05 15.68 38.71
N PRO A 138 7.69 15.32 39.96
CA PRO A 138 8.10 16.09 41.13
C PRO A 138 9.61 16.03 41.36
N LEU A 139 10.19 17.09 41.94
CA LEU A 139 11.62 17.18 42.27
C LEU A 139 12.12 16.00 43.12
N ALA A 140 11.27 15.42 43.98
CA ALA A 140 11.59 14.22 44.77
C ALA A 140 11.97 13.01 43.89
N PHE A 141 11.32 12.85 42.73
CA PHE A 141 11.63 11.78 41.77
C PHE A 141 13.05 11.91 41.22
N TYR A 142 13.50 13.14 40.98
CA TYR A 142 14.83 13.45 40.49
C TYR A 142 15.91 13.42 41.59
N SER A 143 15.52 13.57 42.86
CA SER A 143 16.42 13.51 44.01
C SER A 143 16.74 12.09 44.46
N GLU A 144 15.78 11.14 44.32
CA GLU A 144 15.98 9.74 44.72
C GLU A 144 16.70 8.88 43.67
N LYS A 145 16.71 9.30 42.40
CA LYS A 145 17.26 8.51 41.29
C LYS A 145 18.60 9.07 40.83
N ARG A 146 19.53 8.18 40.46
CA ARG A 146 20.82 8.59 39.88
C ARG A 146 20.53 9.35 38.58
N LYS A 147 21.18 10.51 38.42
CA LYS A 147 21.03 11.37 37.24
C LYS A 147 21.20 10.59 35.92
N GLY A 148 22.14 9.64 35.89
CA GLY A 148 22.38 8.76 34.73
C GLY A 148 21.23 7.79 34.40
N ASP A 149 20.52 7.26 35.41
CA ASP A 149 19.37 6.37 35.20
C ASP A 149 18.19 7.14 34.60
N VAL A 150 18.00 8.39 35.03
CA VAL A 150 16.96 9.28 34.49
C VAL A 150 17.24 9.61 33.03
N ILE A 151 18.49 9.94 32.69
CA ILE A 151 18.90 10.22 31.30
C ILE A 151 18.75 8.98 30.42
N SER A 152 19.14 7.80 30.92
CA SER A 152 19.00 6.54 30.19
C SER A 152 17.53 6.22 29.91
N ARG A 153 16.64 6.40 30.89
CA ARG A 153 15.20 6.19 30.68
C ARG A 153 14.58 7.16 29.68
N ILE A 154 15.01 8.42 29.68
CA ILE A 154 14.48 9.44 28.76
C ILE A 154 15.00 9.25 27.34
N SER A 155 16.24 8.79 27.16
CA SER A 155 16.86 8.66 25.84
C SER A 155 16.78 7.24 25.27
N ALA A 156 17.13 6.22 26.04
CA ALA A 156 17.18 4.84 25.58
C ALA A 156 15.79 4.18 25.61
N ASP A 157 15.11 4.18 26.76
CA ASP A 157 13.81 3.50 26.87
C ASP A 157 12.75 4.16 25.99
N VAL A 158 12.77 5.50 25.85
CA VAL A 158 11.86 6.20 24.93
C VAL A 158 12.13 5.83 23.47
N ASN A 159 13.39 5.72 23.06
CA ASN A 159 13.74 5.30 21.71
C ASN A 159 13.35 3.83 21.46
N GLU A 160 13.53 2.96 22.45
CA GLU A 160 13.15 1.55 22.36
C GLU A 160 11.64 1.38 22.24
N VAL A 161 10.87 2.13 23.05
CA VAL A 161 9.41 2.20 22.94
C VAL A 161 9.00 2.77 21.59
N GLN A 162 9.70 3.79 21.07
CA GLN A 162 9.49 4.31 19.73
C GLN A 162 9.68 3.19 18.68
N ASN A 163 10.82 2.51 18.66
CA ASN A 163 11.13 1.53 17.62
C ASN A 163 10.18 0.33 17.68
N SER A 164 9.95 -0.20 18.88
CA SER A 164 9.00 -1.29 19.11
C SER A 164 7.60 -0.90 18.65
N PHE A 165 7.17 0.32 18.95
CA PHE A 165 5.84 0.79 18.56
C PHE A 165 5.69 0.95 17.05
N LEU A 166 6.71 1.46 16.37
CA LEU A 166 6.70 1.59 14.91
C LEU A 166 6.54 0.22 14.24
N ALA A 167 7.26 -0.80 14.74
CA ALA A 167 7.14 -2.17 14.24
C ALA A 167 5.72 -2.73 14.43
N ILE A 168 5.11 -2.50 15.59
CA ILE A 168 3.73 -2.95 15.87
C ILE A 168 2.71 -2.24 14.97
N LEU A 169 2.88 -0.94 14.74
CA LEU A 169 1.96 -0.17 13.90
C LEU A 169 2.04 -0.62 12.45
N GLU A 170 3.24 -0.89 11.95
CA GLU A 170 3.43 -1.52 10.64
C GLU A 170 2.79 -2.90 10.60
N LEU A 171 2.96 -3.73 11.63
CA LEU A 171 2.37 -5.07 11.70
C LEU A 171 0.84 -5.04 11.66
N ILE A 172 0.18 -4.11 12.35
CA ILE A 172 -1.29 -4.05 12.40
C ILE A 172 -1.89 -3.44 11.13
N VAL A 173 -1.23 -2.43 10.56
CA VAL A 173 -1.78 -1.69 9.42
C VAL A 173 -1.30 -2.24 8.08
N LYS A 174 -0.03 -2.59 7.95
CA LYS A 174 0.60 -2.97 6.67
C LYS A 174 0.49 -4.46 6.39
N GLU A 175 0.81 -5.34 7.36
CA GLU A 175 0.90 -6.78 7.08
C GLU A 175 -0.42 -7.43 6.64
N PRO A 176 -1.58 -7.16 7.26
CA PRO A 176 -2.84 -7.73 6.82
C PRO A 176 -3.20 -7.29 5.40
N LEU A 177 -2.87 -6.06 5.03
CA LEU A 177 -3.11 -5.54 3.68
C LEU A 177 -2.21 -6.23 2.67
N THR A 178 -0.92 -6.38 2.98
CA THR A 178 0.02 -7.10 2.10
C THR A 178 -0.44 -8.54 1.85
N ILE A 179 -0.90 -9.25 2.89
CA ILE A 179 -1.37 -10.65 2.81
C ILE A 179 -2.63 -10.78 1.94
N ILE A 180 -3.55 -9.80 1.98
CA ILE A 180 -4.78 -9.85 1.16
C ILE A 180 -4.47 -9.60 -0.33
N PHE A 181 -3.40 -8.87 -0.63
CA PHE A 181 -3.13 -8.34 -1.96
C PHE A 181 -1.94 -8.99 -2.69
N THR A 182 -1.15 -9.82 -2.01
CA THR A 182 -0.03 -10.61 -2.58
C THR A 182 -0.39 -12.08 -2.56
#